data_AF-A0A9Q0YR81-F1
#
_entry.id   AF-A0A9Q0YR81-F1
#
_cell.length_a   1.000
_cell.length_b   1.000
_cell.length_c   1.000
_cell.angle_alpha   90.00
_cell.angle_beta   90.00
_cell.angle_gamma   90.00
#
_symmetry.space_group_name_H-M   'P 1'
#
loop_
_entity.id
_entity.type
_entity.pdbx_description
1 polymer ?
#
loop_
_entity_poly.entity_id
_entity_poly.type
_entity_poly.pdbx_seq_one_letter_code
_entity_poly.pdbx_strand_id
1 'polypeptide(L)'
;MAMNAIKEETVDKLLEDLKDVPDKMRNFSLNMRALYSDKTVVSTSKYAEQFNGFKNELKRQAMFYMNVLNPLGISTVQSLKDLFEYYELLELDEWISNVEDIIDTVDRYRTLCQIIVKEHKKILVPLKKVEDEVHTLLPQVESSNKEMEDAKGKLMNSVASNYAFAVGAGSVEPSLLLFTLPIATVMALIKKSRVADLDTQSKVNDFLIATASETMIPTIALFISNVEALAGFFEVLYQELNSLSKYGDRRMKEIHFKMMRSKASQIQKHCKCFFAVTPQFETDLLAIRESVEDKSTDVWLEEKQKALQEDLSVNNLRELTERLCLQ
;
A
#
# COMPACT_ATOMS: atom_id res chain seq x y z
N MET A 1 -8.31 -22.78 30.23
CA MET A 1 -7.91 -21.78 29.22
C MET A 1 -8.89 -21.93 28.06
N ALA A 2 -9.64 -20.88 27.72
CA ALA A 2 -10.49 -20.93 26.53
C ALA A 2 -9.58 -20.95 25.29
N MET A 3 -9.74 -21.93 24.40
CA MET A 3 -9.08 -21.92 23.11
C MET A 3 -9.60 -20.74 22.29
N ASN A 4 -8.72 -19.82 21.91
CA ASN A 4 -9.01 -18.82 20.89
C ASN A 4 -8.98 -19.51 19.53
N ALA A 5 -10.09 -20.13 19.15
CA ALA A 5 -10.27 -20.62 17.78
C ALA A 5 -10.32 -19.42 16.82
N ILE A 6 -9.68 -19.52 15.66
CA ILE A 6 -9.94 -18.59 14.57
C ILE A 6 -11.42 -18.71 14.26
N LYS A 7 -12.08 -17.57 14.29
CA LYS A 7 -13.45 -17.46 13.82
C LYS A 7 -13.41 -17.26 12.31
N GLU A 8 -14.44 -17.77 11.64
CA GLU A 8 -14.67 -17.52 10.22
C GLU A 8 -14.59 -16.01 9.90
N GLU A 9 -15.12 -15.18 10.81
CA GLU A 9 -15.03 -13.71 10.77
C GLU A 9 -13.60 -13.16 10.64
N THR A 10 -12.60 -13.80 11.26
CA THR A 10 -11.19 -13.39 11.14
C THR A 10 -10.66 -13.64 9.73
N VAL A 11 -11.06 -14.75 9.11
CA VAL A 11 -10.68 -15.07 7.73
C VAL A 11 -11.44 -14.19 6.74
N ASP A 12 -12.72 -13.91 7.02
CA ASP A 12 -13.54 -13.00 6.20
C ASP A 12 -13.00 -11.58 6.23
N LYS A 13 -12.55 -11.10 7.38
CA LYS A 13 -11.87 -9.81 7.49
C LYS A 13 -10.59 -9.77 6.67
N LEU A 14 -9.77 -10.83 6.72
CA LEU A 14 -8.58 -10.93 5.87
C LEU A 14 -8.94 -10.84 4.38
N LEU A 15 -10.01 -11.52 3.97
CA LEU A 15 -10.50 -11.48 2.58
C LEU A 15 -10.91 -10.06 2.17
N GLU A 16 -11.59 -9.32 3.06
CA GLU A 16 -11.96 -7.93 2.84
C GLU A 16 -10.71 -7.03 2.72
N ASP A 17 -9.76 -7.18 3.64
CA ASP A 17 -8.51 -6.40 3.65
C ASP A 17 -7.66 -6.66 2.39
N LEU A 18 -7.61 -7.92 1.90
CA LEU A 18 -6.86 -8.30 0.70
C LEU A 18 -7.53 -7.85 -0.60
N LYS A 19 -8.85 -7.72 -0.62
CA LYS A 19 -9.62 -7.37 -1.83
C LYS A 19 -9.22 -6.02 -2.40
N ASP A 20 -8.94 -5.06 -1.54
CA ASP A 20 -8.70 -3.67 -1.95
C ASP A 20 -7.22 -3.39 -2.26
N VAL A 21 -6.29 -4.24 -1.82
CA VAL A 21 -4.83 -4.04 -2.02
C VAL A 21 -4.48 -3.77 -3.48
N PRO A 22 -4.94 -4.56 -4.48
CA PRO A 22 -4.52 -4.38 -5.86
C PRO A 22 -4.91 -3.02 -6.45
N ASP A 23 -6.15 -2.58 -6.19
CA ASP A 23 -6.66 -1.30 -6.68
C ASP A 23 -5.93 -0.13 -6.03
N LYS A 24 -5.63 -0.25 -4.73
CA LYS A 24 -4.85 0.78 -4.02
C LYS A 24 -3.43 0.84 -4.55
N MET A 25 -2.76 -0.29 -4.79
CA MET A 25 -1.41 -0.35 -5.38
C MET A 25 -1.40 0.37 -6.72
N ARG A 26 -2.35 0.04 -7.58
CA ARG A 26 -2.49 0.65 -8.90
C ARG A 26 -2.73 2.17 -8.81
N ASN A 27 -3.62 2.59 -7.92
CA ASN A 27 -3.91 4.02 -7.73
C ASN A 27 -2.69 4.79 -7.21
N PHE A 28 -1.95 4.21 -6.26
CA PHE A 28 -0.70 4.79 -5.77
C PHE A 28 0.33 4.97 -6.89
N SER A 29 0.61 3.91 -7.66
CA SER A 29 1.63 3.96 -8.71
C SER A 29 1.25 4.95 -9.82
N LEU A 30 -0.04 5.01 -10.20
CA LEU A 30 -0.55 5.96 -11.18
C LEU A 30 -0.44 7.41 -10.69
N ASN A 31 -0.80 7.67 -9.43
CA ASN A 31 -0.68 8.98 -8.82
C ASN A 31 0.79 9.41 -8.74
N MET A 32 1.68 8.49 -8.36
CA MET A 32 3.12 8.72 -8.35
C MET A 32 3.60 9.06 -9.75
N ARG A 33 3.34 8.20 -10.74
CA ARG A 33 3.76 8.46 -12.13
C ARG A 33 3.21 9.78 -12.65
N ALA A 34 1.96 10.11 -12.34
CA ALA A 34 1.35 11.38 -12.66
C ALA A 34 2.16 12.57 -12.10
N LEU A 35 2.50 12.54 -10.81
CA LEU A 35 3.24 13.59 -10.12
C LEU A 35 4.62 13.89 -10.74
N TYR A 36 5.26 12.91 -11.40
CA TYR A 36 6.56 13.07 -12.06
C TYR A 36 6.50 13.02 -13.59
N SER A 37 5.31 13.00 -14.20
CA SER A 37 5.14 12.87 -15.65
C SER A 37 5.40 14.15 -16.46
N ASP A 38 5.73 15.28 -15.82
CA ASP A 38 5.92 16.57 -16.52
C ASP A 38 6.90 17.52 -15.82
N LYS A 39 7.49 18.46 -16.58
CA LYS A 39 8.49 19.47 -16.14
C LYS A 39 7.91 20.58 -15.23
N THR A 40 6.96 20.26 -14.37
CA THR A 40 6.04 21.25 -13.79
C THR A 40 6.34 21.63 -12.35
N VAL A 41 7.60 21.68 -11.89
CA VAL A 41 7.88 22.43 -10.65
C VAL A 41 9.13 23.28 -10.82
N VAL A 42 8.99 24.37 -11.58
CA VAL A 42 9.92 25.49 -11.51
C VAL A 42 9.12 26.68 -10.99
N SER A 43 8.88 26.67 -9.68
CA SER A 43 8.43 27.86 -8.96
C SER A 43 9.48 28.17 -7.90
N THR A 44 9.79 29.45 -7.74
CA THR A 44 10.77 29.98 -6.78
C THR A 44 10.11 30.41 -5.46
N SER A 45 8.84 30.07 -5.26
CA SER A 45 8.14 30.37 -4.01
C SER A 45 8.65 29.49 -2.87
N LYS A 46 8.61 30.00 -1.63
CA LYS A 46 8.89 29.22 -0.42
C LYS A 46 8.06 27.94 -0.34
N TYR A 47 6.84 27.98 -0.90
CA TYR A 47 5.95 26.83 -1.01
C TYR A 47 6.50 25.77 -1.98
N ALA A 48 7.01 26.18 -3.14
CA ALA A 48 7.61 25.28 -4.11
C ALA A 48 8.89 24.61 -3.59
N GLU A 49 9.66 25.29 -2.74
CA GLU A 49 10.81 24.69 -2.04
C GLU A 49 10.39 23.60 -1.05
N GLN A 50 9.45 23.92 -0.14
CA GLN A 50 8.92 22.96 0.84
C GLN A 50 8.26 21.76 0.17
N PHE A 51 7.51 22.00 -0.89
CA PHE A 51 6.91 20.93 -1.66
C PHE A 51 7.92 20.11 -2.45
N ASN A 52 8.93 20.72 -3.07
CA ASN A 52 9.99 19.93 -3.70
C ASN A 52 10.68 19.03 -2.67
N GLY A 53 10.80 19.48 -1.42
CA GLY A 53 11.14 18.64 -0.28
C GLY A 53 10.20 17.44 -0.10
N PHE A 54 8.89 17.68 -0.02
CA PHE A 54 7.88 16.61 0.06
C PHE A 54 7.96 15.63 -1.11
N LYS A 55 7.97 16.14 -2.35
CA LYS A 55 8.05 15.33 -3.56
C LYS A 55 9.32 14.49 -3.57
N ASN A 56 10.46 15.05 -3.17
CA ASN A 56 11.70 14.28 -3.12
C ASN A 56 11.66 13.23 -1.99
N GLU A 57 11.08 13.55 -0.84
CA GLU A 57 10.88 12.60 0.25
C GLU A 57 9.94 11.46 -0.18
N LEU A 58 8.79 11.79 -0.77
CA LEU A 58 7.82 10.82 -1.26
C LEU A 58 8.41 9.94 -2.37
N LYS A 59 9.20 10.51 -3.28
CA LYS A 59 9.97 9.72 -4.26
C LYS A 59 10.89 8.74 -3.52
N ARG A 60 11.69 9.23 -2.58
CA ARG A 60 12.65 8.42 -1.83
C ARG A 60 11.95 7.26 -1.10
N GLN A 61 10.83 7.54 -0.45
CA GLN A 61 10.02 6.53 0.25
C GLN A 61 9.37 5.53 -0.71
N ALA A 62 8.85 5.97 -1.85
CA ALA A 62 8.33 5.08 -2.89
C ALA A 62 9.41 4.19 -3.49
N MET A 63 10.63 4.71 -3.67
CA MET A 63 11.79 3.93 -4.13
C MET A 63 12.21 2.89 -3.09
N PHE A 64 12.18 3.22 -1.81
CA PHE A 64 12.44 2.25 -0.75
C PHE A 64 11.35 1.18 -0.70
N TYR A 65 10.08 1.58 -0.81
CA TYR A 65 8.99 0.64 -0.91
C TYR A 65 9.22 -0.31 -2.09
N MET A 66 9.48 0.20 -3.29
CA MET A 66 9.66 -0.62 -4.50
C MET A 66 10.86 -1.57 -4.42
N ASN A 67 12.03 -1.10 -3.99
CA ASN A 67 13.25 -1.90 -4.05
C ASN A 67 13.44 -2.81 -2.83
N VAL A 68 12.83 -2.47 -1.69
CA VAL A 68 13.12 -3.14 -0.42
C VAL A 68 11.89 -3.82 0.16
N LEU A 69 10.74 -3.13 0.22
CA LEU A 69 9.55 -3.67 0.87
C LEU A 69 8.63 -4.45 -0.06
N ASN A 70 8.53 -4.07 -1.33
CA ASN A 70 7.68 -4.71 -2.32
C ASN A 70 8.08 -6.18 -2.55
N PRO A 71 9.37 -6.56 -2.69
CA PRO A 71 9.73 -7.97 -2.84
C PRO A 71 9.39 -8.80 -1.58
N LEU A 72 9.47 -8.19 -0.39
CA LEU A 72 9.02 -8.82 0.86
C LEU A 72 7.49 -8.96 0.92
N GLY A 73 6.76 -7.94 0.45
CA GLY A 73 5.31 -7.97 0.31
C GLY A 73 4.85 -9.06 -0.66
N ILE A 74 5.47 -9.14 -1.83
CA ILE A 74 5.26 -10.21 -2.83
C ILE A 74 5.52 -11.58 -2.18
N SER A 75 6.64 -11.73 -1.48
CA SER A 75 6.98 -12.98 -0.80
C SER A 75 5.99 -13.36 0.30
N THR A 76 5.39 -12.37 0.96
CA THR A 76 4.34 -12.58 1.98
C THR A 76 3.03 -13.04 1.35
N VAL A 77 2.58 -12.39 0.27
CA VAL A 77 1.37 -12.77 -0.46
C VAL A 77 1.54 -14.16 -1.12
N GLN A 78 2.75 -14.46 -1.59
CA GLN A 78 3.12 -15.76 -2.15
C GLN A 78 3.07 -16.85 -1.08
N SER A 79 3.67 -16.58 0.09
CA SER A 79 3.61 -17.44 1.27
C SER A 79 2.17 -17.74 1.71
N LEU A 80 1.30 -16.72 1.72
CA LEU A 80 -0.13 -16.90 2.01
C LEU A 80 -0.81 -17.80 0.97
N LYS A 81 -0.54 -17.56 -0.32
CA LYS A 81 -1.08 -18.37 -1.41
C LYS A 81 -0.63 -19.83 -1.26
N ASP A 82 0.65 -20.07 -1.04
CA ASP A 82 1.24 -21.42 -0.96
C ASP A 82 0.70 -22.19 0.25
N LEU A 83 0.51 -21.50 1.39
CA LEU A 83 -0.16 -22.08 2.56
C LEU A 83 -1.56 -22.58 2.21
N PHE A 84 -2.37 -21.76 1.55
CA PHE A 84 -3.76 -22.12 1.23
C PHE A 84 -3.88 -23.10 0.06
N GLU A 85 -2.90 -23.16 -0.85
CA GLU A 85 -2.78 -24.27 -1.81
C GLU A 85 -2.47 -25.58 -1.07
N TYR A 86 -1.61 -25.55 -0.05
CA TYR A 86 -1.33 -26.73 0.77
C TYR A 86 -2.57 -27.20 1.54
N TYR A 87 -3.35 -26.30 2.14
CA TYR A 87 -4.65 -26.64 2.76
C TYR A 87 -5.65 -27.26 1.78
N GLU A 88 -5.66 -26.84 0.52
CA GLU A 88 -6.58 -27.36 -0.50
C GLU A 88 -6.22 -28.79 -0.93
N LEU A 89 -4.91 -29.06 -1.05
CA LEU A 89 -4.35 -30.34 -1.51
C LEU A 89 -4.41 -31.46 -0.48
N LEU A 90 -4.25 -31.12 0.80
CA LEU A 90 -4.22 -32.12 1.87
C LEU A 90 -5.62 -32.71 2.13
N GLU A 91 -5.65 -33.95 2.57
CA GLU A 91 -6.77 -34.51 3.32
C GLU A 91 -6.57 -34.36 4.83
N LEU A 92 -7.63 -34.51 5.62
CA LEU A 92 -7.59 -34.23 7.06
C LEU A 92 -6.48 -34.99 7.80
N ASP A 93 -6.30 -36.28 7.51
CA ASP A 93 -5.28 -37.09 8.18
C ASP A 93 -3.86 -36.65 7.81
N GLU A 94 -3.65 -36.28 6.54
CA GLU A 94 -2.38 -35.73 6.08
C GLU A 94 -2.11 -34.37 6.75
N TRP A 95 -3.13 -33.51 6.84
CA TRP A 95 -3.00 -32.24 7.55
C TRP A 95 -2.64 -32.43 9.03
N ILE A 96 -3.28 -33.37 9.72
CA ILE A 96 -2.97 -33.68 11.12
C ILE A 96 -1.51 -34.13 11.26
N SER A 97 -1.02 -34.97 10.34
CA SER A 97 0.37 -35.44 10.34
C SER A 97 1.40 -34.35 10.03
N ASN A 98 1.02 -33.31 9.28
CA ASN A 98 1.92 -32.22 8.88
C ASN A 98 1.73 -30.94 9.73
N VAL A 99 0.93 -30.97 10.80
CA VAL A 99 0.54 -29.76 11.54
C VAL A 99 1.75 -29.02 12.14
N GLU A 100 2.80 -29.74 12.56
CA GLU A 100 4.03 -29.12 13.09
C GLU A 100 4.81 -28.36 12.02
N ASP A 101 4.96 -28.95 10.82
CA ASP A 101 5.60 -28.27 9.68
C ASP A 101 4.81 -27.04 9.21
N ILE A 102 3.47 -27.11 9.29
CA ILE A 102 2.58 -25.99 9.00
C ILE A 102 2.78 -24.89 10.06
N ILE A 103 2.89 -25.22 11.34
CA ILE A 103 3.16 -24.26 12.42
C ILE A 103 4.48 -23.53 12.17
N ASP A 104 5.55 -24.26 11.86
CA ASP A 104 6.87 -23.67 11.59
C ASP A 104 6.82 -22.74 10.37
N THR A 105 6.06 -23.12 9.34
CA THR A 105 5.84 -22.29 8.16
C THR A 105 5.09 -21.01 8.49
N VAL A 106 4.00 -21.11 9.24
CA VAL A 106 3.21 -19.96 9.70
C VAL A 106 4.03 -19.03 10.62
N ASP A 107 4.91 -19.57 11.48
CA ASP A 107 5.79 -18.80 12.35
C ASP A 107 6.78 -17.92 11.56
N ARG A 108 7.37 -18.48 10.49
CA ARG A 108 8.24 -17.73 9.58
C ARG A 108 7.48 -16.59 8.92
N TYR A 109 6.26 -16.84 8.44
CA TYR A 109 5.44 -15.83 7.78
C TYR A 109 4.99 -14.72 8.74
N ARG A 110 4.62 -15.10 9.97
CA ARG A 110 4.31 -14.16 11.06
C ARG A 110 5.49 -13.22 11.32
N THR A 111 6.69 -13.79 11.49
CA THR A 111 7.92 -13.03 11.77
C THR A 111 8.26 -12.10 10.60
N LEU A 112 8.12 -12.57 9.36
CA LEU A 112 8.30 -11.75 8.16
C LEU A 112 7.33 -10.56 8.16
N CYS A 113 6.03 -10.79 8.38
CA CYS A 113 5.04 -9.72 8.40
C CYS A 113 5.35 -8.67 9.48
N GLN A 114 5.79 -9.09 10.67
CA GLN A 114 6.18 -8.18 11.75
C GLN A 114 7.36 -7.28 11.37
N ILE A 115 8.37 -7.82 10.67
CA ILE A 115 9.49 -7.04 10.13
C ILE A 115 8.98 -6.04 9.08
N ILE A 116 8.14 -6.48 8.14
CA ILE A 116 7.58 -5.62 7.10
C ILE A 116 6.77 -4.47 7.72
N VAL A 117 5.92 -4.75 8.73
CA VAL A 117 5.16 -3.73 9.47
C VAL A 117 6.09 -2.72 10.14
N LYS A 118 7.15 -3.19 10.80
CA LYS A 118 8.16 -2.33 11.46
C LYS A 118 8.80 -1.37 10.46
N GLU A 119 9.23 -1.85 9.30
CA GLU A 119 9.86 -0.99 8.29
C GLU A 119 8.86 -0.03 7.65
N HIS A 120 7.64 -0.49 7.36
CA HIS A 120 6.56 0.37 6.86
C HIS A 120 6.25 1.53 7.81
N LYS A 121 6.20 1.28 9.13
CA LYS A 121 5.99 2.34 10.13
C LYS A 121 7.08 3.40 10.10
N LYS A 122 8.34 3.04 9.84
CA LYS A 122 9.44 4.00 9.72
C LYS A 122 9.28 4.92 8.52
N ILE A 123 8.66 4.46 7.42
CA ILE A 123 8.34 5.29 6.25
C ILE A 123 7.20 6.26 6.54
N LEU A 124 6.19 5.80 7.27
CA LEU A 124 4.99 6.59 7.50
C LEU A 124 5.24 7.83 8.36
N VAL A 125 6.15 7.74 9.34
CA VAL A 125 6.49 8.85 10.24
C VAL A 125 6.96 10.11 9.50
N PRO A 126 8.01 10.07 8.65
CA PRO A 126 8.44 11.25 7.91
C PRO A 126 7.37 11.73 6.93
N LEU A 127 6.60 10.84 6.29
CA LEU A 127 5.52 11.24 5.39
C LEU A 127 4.43 12.03 6.11
N LYS A 128 3.96 11.55 7.27
CA LYS A 128 2.97 12.26 8.11
C LYS A 128 3.47 13.62 8.57
N LYS A 129 4.75 13.74 8.92
CA LYS A 129 5.32 15.04 9.28
C LYS A 129 5.22 16.03 8.12
N VAL A 130 5.48 15.57 6.89
CA VAL A 130 5.38 16.45 5.73
C VAL A 130 3.93 16.70 5.32
N GLU A 131 3.02 15.74 5.55
CA GLU A 131 1.56 15.95 5.46
C GLU A 131 1.12 17.13 6.32
N ASP A 132 1.50 17.11 7.60
CA ASP A 132 1.18 18.17 8.56
C ASP A 132 1.71 19.53 8.07
N GLU A 133 2.94 19.57 7.55
CA GLU A 133 3.53 20.78 6.99
C GLU A 133 2.74 21.30 5.78
N VAL A 134 2.34 20.43 4.84
CA VAL A 134 1.52 20.81 3.68
C VAL A 134 0.12 21.29 4.10
N HIS A 135 -0.52 20.65 5.09
CA HIS A 135 -1.82 21.08 5.61
C HIS A 135 -1.80 22.50 6.19
N THR A 136 -0.71 22.91 6.84
CA THR A 136 -0.61 24.28 7.35
C THR A 136 -0.54 25.36 6.25
N LEU A 137 -0.20 24.96 5.02
CA LEU A 137 -0.03 25.85 3.87
C LEU A 137 -1.26 25.87 2.95
N LEU A 138 -2.09 24.83 2.98
CA LEU A 138 -3.30 24.68 2.17
C LEU A 138 -4.23 25.92 2.19
N PRO A 139 -4.58 26.51 3.36
CA PRO A 139 -5.43 27.70 3.41
C PRO A 139 -4.83 28.93 2.71
N GLN A 140 -3.50 29.02 2.59
CA GLN A 140 -2.81 30.12 1.92
C GLN A 140 -2.86 29.95 0.39
N VAL A 141 -2.89 28.72 -0.10
CA VAL A 141 -3.07 28.39 -1.53
C VAL A 141 -4.53 28.65 -1.93
N GLU A 142 -5.49 28.27 -1.09
CA GLU A 142 -6.93 28.46 -1.33
C GLU A 142 -7.37 29.93 -1.35
N SER A 143 -6.89 30.73 -0.39
CA SER A 143 -7.29 32.14 -0.27
C SER A 143 -6.68 33.06 -1.33
N SER A 144 -5.67 32.60 -2.08
CA SER A 144 -4.88 33.44 -2.98
C SER A 144 -5.32 33.40 -4.45
N ASN A 145 -6.30 32.58 -4.86
CA ASN A 145 -6.62 32.45 -6.29
C ASN A 145 -8.08 32.14 -6.69
N LYS A 146 -8.74 33.12 -7.32
CA LYS A 146 -10.09 33.01 -7.89
C LYS A 146 -10.17 32.03 -9.07
N GLU A 147 -9.09 31.90 -9.86
CA GLU A 147 -9.04 31.00 -11.02
C GLU A 147 -8.89 29.53 -10.63
N MET A 148 -8.26 29.26 -9.47
CA MET A 148 -8.19 27.91 -8.90
C MET A 148 -9.55 27.47 -8.38
N GLU A 149 -10.31 28.38 -7.74
CA GLU A 149 -11.70 28.11 -7.35
C GLU A 149 -12.60 27.89 -8.58
N ASP A 150 -12.38 28.59 -9.70
CA ASP A 150 -13.08 28.32 -10.96
C ASP A 150 -12.66 26.97 -11.59
N ALA A 151 -11.38 26.60 -11.52
CA ALA A 151 -10.90 25.30 -11.99
C ALA A 151 -11.43 24.15 -11.12
N LYS A 152 -11.41 24.31 -9.79
CA LYS A 152 -12.01 23.43 -8.78
C LYS A 152 -13.51 23.30 -9.03
N GLY A 153 -14.23 24.39 -9.24
CA GLY A 153 -15.65 24.39 -9.58
C GLY A 153 -15.97 23.66 -10.89
N LYS A 154 -15.15 23.84 -11.94
CA LYS A 154 -15.27 23.06 -13.20
C LYS A 154 -14.99 21.57 -12.97
N LEU A 155 -14.01 21.25 -12.12
CA LEU A 155 -13.66 19.88 -11.73
C LEU A 155 -14.82 19.23 -10.96
N MET A 156 -15.31 19.89 -9.92
CA MET A 156 -16.45 19.47 -9.10
C MET A 156 -17.69 19.25 -9.96
N ASN A 157 -18.00 20.17 -10.88
CA ASN A 157 -19.16 20.05 -11.76
C ASN A 157 -19.01 18.88 -12.75
N SER A 158 -17.83 18.69 -13.34
CA SER A 158 -17.57 17.55 -14.22
C SER A 158 -17.66 16.22 -13.46
N VAL A 159 -17.16 16.17 -12.23
CA VAL A 159 -17.14 14.97 -11.39
C VAL A 159 -18.53 14.68 -10.87
N ALA A 160 -19.25 15.68 -10.33
CA ALA A 160 -20.64 15.55 -9.90
C ALA A 160 -21.54 15.05 -11.06
N SER A 161 -21.32 15.51 -12.29
CA SER A 161 -22.08 15.01 -13.45
C SER A 161 -21.82 13.53 -13.77
N ASN A 162 -20.62 13.02 -13.49
CA ASN A 162 -20.24 11.62 -13.73
C ASN A 162 -20.53 10.69 -12.53
N TYR A 163 -20.40 11.20 -11.30
CA TYR A 163 -20.61 10.45 -10.04
C TYR A 163 -22.09 10.42 -9.61
N ALA A 164 -22.88 11.46 -9.92
CA ALA A 164 -24.33 11.46 -9.67
C ALA A 164 -25.06 10.37 -10.48
N PHE A 165 -24.46 9.90 -11.57
CA PHE A 165 -24.98 8.78 -12.36
C PHE A 165 -24.61 7.40 -11.79
N ALA A 166 -23.61 7.33 -10.90
CA ALA A 166 -23.00 6.05 -10.48
C ALA A 166 -23.38 5.59 -9.06
N VAL A 167 -23.69 6.49 -8.12
CA VAL A 167 -23.81 6.10 -6.69
C VAL A 167 -25.15 6.43 -6.03
N GLY A 168 -26.04 7.20 -6.67
CA GLY A 168 -27.39 7.42 -6.12
C GLY A 168 -27.40 7.88 -4.64
N ALA A 169 -26.67 8.94 -4.31
CA ALA A 169 -26.71 9.62 -3.00
C ALA A 169 -26.37 11.10 -3.24
N GLY A 170 -27.02 12.10 -2.66
CA GLY A 170 -27.37 12.18 -1.23
C GLY A 170 -26.19 12.80 -0.47
N SER A 171 -25.93 14.09 -0.69
CA SER A 171 -25.14 15.00 0.17
C SER A 171 -23.72 14.53 0.57
N VAL A 172 -22.79 14.49 -0.39
CA VAL A 172 -21.35 14.55 -0.10
C VAL A 172 -20.89 15.99 -0.26
N GLU A 173 -20.21 16.53 0.75
CA GLU A 173 -19.70 17.90 0.74
C GLU A 173 -18.71 18.09 -0.44
N PRO A 174 -18.89 19.10 -1.31
CA PRO A 174 -18.11 19.22 -2.54
C PRO A 174 -16.59 19.24 -2.35
N SER A 175 -16.11 19.83 -1.25
CA SER A 175 -14.69 19.90 -0.88
C SER A 175 -14.03 18.51 -0.78
N LEU A 176 -14.74 17.51 -0.27
CA LEU A 176 -14.24 16.13 -0.13
C LEU A 176 -14.18 15.37 -1.46
N LEU A 177 -14.99 15.75 -2.46
CA LEU A 177 -15.05 15.06 -3.75
C LEU A 177 -13.76 15.21 -4.57
N LEU A 178 -13.03 16.33 -4.47
CA LEU A 178 -11.78 16.50 -5.21
C LEU A 178 -10.67 15.56 -4.74
N PHE A 179 -10.61 15.27 -3.45
CA PHE A 179 -9.60 14.41 -2.85
C PHE A 179 -9.87 12.91 -3.10
N THR A 180 -11.01 12.56 -3.71
CA THR A 180 -11.29 11.19 -4.18
C THR A 180 -10.77 10.94 -5.60
N LEU A 181 -10.31 11.98 -6.30
CA LEU A 181 -9.94 11.87 -7.71
C LEU A 181 -8.48 11.49 -7.88
N PRO A 182 -8.15 10.58 -8.81
CA PRO A 182 -6.77 10.33 -9.20
C PRO A 182 -6.10 11.62 -9.70
N ILE A 183 -4.85 11.85 -9.31
CA ILE A 183 -4.06 13.04 -9.70
C ILE A 183 -3.97 13.15 -11.23
N ALA A 184 -3.90 12.01 -11.93
CA ALA A 184 -3.93 11.94 -13.38
C ALA A 184 -5.16 12.65 -13.99
N THR A 185 -6.33 12.48 -13.35
CA THR A 185 -7.58 13.13 -13.77
C THR A 185 -7.51 14.64 -13.56
N VAL A 186 -6.98 15.06 -12.42
CA VAL A 186 -6.76 16.48 -12.10
C VAL A 186 -5.83 17.11 -13.14
N MET A 187 -4.70 16.49 -13.44
CA MET A 187 -3.75 16.98 -14.44
C MET A 187 -4.33 17.05 -15.85
N ALA A 188 -5.11 16.04 -16.28
CA ALA A 188 -5.74 16.04 -17.60
C ALA A 188 -6.73 17.21 -17.76
N LEU A 189 -7.49 17.51 -16.71
CA LEU A 189 -8.43 18.64 -16.69
C LEU A 189 -7.71 19.99 -16.69
N ILE A 190 -6.61 20.10 -15.95
CA ILE A 190 -5.75 21.29 -15.94
C ILE A 190 -5.14 21.53 -17.33
N LYS A 191 -4.57 20.51 -17.98
CA LYS A 191 -4.05 20.61 -19.36
C LYS A 191 -5.14 21.09 -20.33
N LYS A 192 -6.38 20.62 -20.18
CA LYS A 192 -7.52 21.03 -21.01
C LYS A 192 -7.91 22.50 -20.79
N SER A 193 -7.68 23.04 -19.60
CA SER A 193 -8.00 24.44 -19.25
C SER A 193 -7.02 25.48 -19.82
N ARG A 194 -5.93 25.06 -20.47
CA ARG A 194 -4.94 25.93 -21.15
C ARG A 194 -4.38 27.04 -20.24
N VAL A 195 -4.05 26.70 -18.99
CA VAL A 195 -3.36 27.60 -18.06
C VAL A 195 -1.99 27.96 -18.66
N ALA A 196 -1.84 29.20 -19.13
CA ALA A 196 -0.70 29.62 -19.93
C ALA A 196 0.23 30.62 -19.22
N ASP A 197 -0.19 31.21 -18.10
CA ASP A 197 0.67 32.10 -17.32
C ASP A 197 1.41 31.36 -16.18
N LEU A 198 2.61 31.85 -15.85
CA LEU A 198 3.52 31.24 -14.87
C LEU A 198 3.00 31.29 -13.42
N ASP A 199 2.22 32.30 -13.05
CA ASP A 199 1.67 32.46 -11.69
C ASP A 199 0.55 31.45 -11.45
N THR A 200 -0.33 31.28 -12.43
CA THR A 200 -1.41 30.30 -12.43
C THR A 200 -0.86 28.88 -12.58
N GLN A 201 0.24 28.69 -13.33
CA GLN A 201 0.95 27.40 -13.37
C GLN A 201 1.56 27.04 -12.01
N SER A 202 2.19 27.98 -11.30
CA SER A 202 2.70 27.75 -9.94
C SER A 202 1.57 27.30 -9.00
N LYS A 203 0.43 27.97 -9.01
CA LYS A 203 -0.70 27.67 -8.12
C LYS A 203 -1.42 26.38 -8.49
N VAL A 204 -1.49 26.06 -9.78
CA VAL A 204 -1.92 24.74 -10.29
C VAL A 204 -1.04 23.63 -9.75
N ASN A 205 0.27 23.87 -9.71
CA ASN A 205 1.18 22.92 -9.08
C ASN A 205 0.82 22.82 -7.60
N ASP A 206 0.72 23.93 -6.87
CA ASP A 206 0.37 23.95 -5.45
C ASP A 206 -0.94 23.18 -5.12
N PHE A 207 -1.90 23.19 -6.04
CA PHE A 207 -3.11 22.37 -5.94
C PHE A 207 -2.87 20.86 -6.17
N LEU A 208 -2.16 20.49 -7.23
CA LEU A 208 -1.79 19.09 -7.51
C LEU A 208 -0.96 18.48 -6.38
N ILE A 209 -0.11 19.32 -5.82
CA ILE A 209 0.75 19.11 -4.66
C ILE A 209 -0.07 18.74 -3.43
N ALA A 210 -1.04 19.57 -3.05
CA ALA A 210 -1.86 19.30 -1.88
C ALA A 210 -2.72 18.06 -2.10
N THR A 211 -3.26 17.89 -3.31
CA THR A 211 -3.98 16.67 -3.71
C THR A 211 -3.10 15.43 -3.57
N ALA A 212 -1.80 15.52 -3.89
CA ALA A 212 -0.85 14.42 -3.73
C ALA A 212 -0.67 14.03 -2.27
N SER A 213 -0.46 14.98 -1.36
CA SER A 213 -0.35 14.70 0.07
C SER A 213 -1.60 14.03 0.64
N GLU A 214 -2.78 14.56 0.31
CA GLU A 214 -4.10 14.11 0.78
C GLU A 214 -4.54 12.76 0.19
N THR A 215 -3.92 12.31 -0.90
CA THR A 215 -4.28 11.04 -1.55
C THR A 215 -3.24 9.96 -1.34
N MET A 216 -1.95 10.29 -1.45
CA MET A 216 -0.87 9.31 -1.46
C MET A 216 -0.51 8.85 -0.05
N ILE A 217 -0.51 9.74 0.95
CA ILE A 217 -0.17 9.36 2.33
C ILE A 217 -1.24 8.45 2.93
N PRO A 218 -2.55 8.74 2.79
CA PRO A 218 -3.59 7.79 3.19
C PRO A 218 -3.50 6.47 2.43
N THR A 219 -3.13 6.50 1.15
CA THR A 219 -2.93 5.26 0.37
C THR A 219 -1.76 4.43 0.90
N ILE A 220 -0.64 5.07 1.26
CA ILE A 220 0.49 4.40 1.92
C ILE A 220 0.06 3.85 3.28
N ALA A 221 -0.63 4.64 4.11
CA ALA A 221 -1.13 4.20 5.42
C ALA A 221 -2.06 2.98 5.31
N LEU A 222 -2.89 2.93 4.26
CA LEU A 222 -3.77 1.80 3.99
C LEU A 222 -2.98 0.53 3.63
N PHE A 223 -1.91 0.60 2.83
CA PHE A 223 -1.05 -0.58 2.63
C PHE A 223 -0.48 -1.10 3.94
N ILE A 224 -0.06 -0.20 4.82
CA ILE A 224 0.49 -0.57 6.12
C ILE A 224 -0.57 -1.29 6.95
N SER A 225 -1.79 -0.75 6.99
CA SER A 225 -2.93 -1.39 7.65
C SER A 225 -3.20 -2.79 7.11
N ASN A 226 -3.08 -3.01 5.80
CA ASN A 226 -3.31 -4.31 5.18
C ASN A 226 -2.18 -5.32 5.50
N VAL A 227 -0.93 -4.87 5.57
CA VAL A 227 0.18 -5.71 6.05
C VAL A 227 0.04 -5.99 7.56
N GLU A 228 -0.43 -5.04 8.35
CA GLU A 228 -0.74 -5.25 9.78
C GLU A 228 -1.87 -6.26 9.97
N ALA A 229 -2.90 -6.23 9.12
CA ALA A 229 -3.95 -7.23 9.10
C ALA A 229 -3.41 -8.64 8.79
N LEU A 230 -2.52 -8.76 7.79
CA LEU A 230 -1.81 -10.01 7.49
C LEU A 230 -0.95 -10.49 8.67
N ALA A 231 -0.20 -9.59 9.30
CA ALA A 231 0.61 -9.91 10.48
C ALA A 231 -0.27 -10.42 11.63
N GLY A 232 -1.39 -9.73 11.88
CA GLY A 232 -2.37 -10.11 12.90
C GLY A 232 -3.02 -11.47 12.59
N PHE A 233 -3.36 -11.72 11.33
CA PHE A 233 -3.89 -13.01 10.91
C PHE A 233 -2.89 -14.15 11.16
N PHE A 234 -1.62 -14.00 10.75
CA PHE A 234 -0.60 -15.03 10.97
C PHE A 234 -0.29 -15.21 12.46
N GLU A 235 -0.36 -14.16 13.28
CA GLU A 235 -0.23 -14.27 14.74
C GLU A 235 -1.35 -15.13 15.33
N VAL A 236 -2.60 -14.85 14.99
CA VAL A 236 -3.75 -15.62 15.49
C VAL A 236 -3.69 -17.07 14.98
N LEU A 237 -3.36 -17.27 13.70
CA LEU A 237 -3.23 -18.60 13.11
C LEU A 237 -2.12 -19.42 13.78
N TYR A 238 -0.96 -18.81 14.05
CA TYR A 238 0.13 -19.47 14.75
C TYR A 238 -0.29 -19.93 16.15
N GLN A 239 -0.94 -19.05 16.92
CA GLN A 239 -1.39 -19.35 18.28
C GLN A 239 -2.43 -20.48 18.28
N GLU A 240 -3.37 -20.43 17.35
CA GLU A 240 -4.39 -21.45 17.21
C GLU A 240 -3.79 -22.81 16.81
N LEU A 241 -2.95 -22.86 15.78
CA LEU A 241 -2.32 -24.10 15.33
C LEU A 241 -1.47 -24.73 16.44
N ASN A 242 -0.71 -23.92 17.19
CA ASN A 242 0.02 -24.41 18.37
C ASN A 242 -0.92 -25.01 19.42
N SER A 243 -2.06 -24.36 19.68
CA SER A 243 -3.06 -24.85 20.62
C SER A 243 -3.70 -26.15 20.14
N LEU A 244 -4.06 -26.23 18.85
CA LEU A 244 -4.63 -27.41 18.22
C LEU A 244 -3.64 -28.58 18.21
N SER A 245 -2.36 -28.33 17.91
CA SER A 245 -1.33 -29.37 17.93
C SER A 245 -1.19 -29.98 19.34
N LYS A 246 -1.08 -29.13 20.37
CA LYS A 246 -0.83 -29.55 21.77
C LYS A 246 -2.04 -30.11 22.50
N TYR A 247 -3.22 -29.52 22.29
CA TYR A 247 -4.41 -29.78 23.10
C TYR A 247 -5.66 -30.11 22.28
N GLY A 248 -5.63 -29.92 20.97
CA GLY A 248 -6.78 -30.12 20.10
C GLY A 248 -7.10 -31.61 19.90
N ASP A 249 -8.35 -31.97 20.17
CA ASP A 249 -8.86 -33.28 19.76
C ASP A 249 -9.07 -33.34 18.23
N ARG A 250 -9.35 -34.54 17.70
CA ARG A 250 -9.56 -34.76 16.26
C ARG A 250 -10.69 -33.88 15.70
N ARG A 251 -11.75 -33.67 16.46
CA ARG A 251 -12.92 -32.89 16.02
C ARG A 251 -12.58 -31.41 15.89
N MET A 252 -11.81 -30.86 16.83
CA MET A 252 -11.35 -29.47 16.77
C MET A 252 -10.44 -29.24 15.56
N LYS A 253 -9.50 -30.16 15.34
CA LYS A 253 -8.61 -30.16 14.16
C LYS A 253 -9.41 -30.23 12.86
N GLU A 254 -10.43 -31.10 12.80
CA GLU A 254 -11.32 -31.23 11.64
C GLU A 254 -12.10 -29.95 11.35
N ILE A 255 -12.65 -29.29 12.39
CA ILE A 255 -13.39 -28.04 12.24
C ILE A 255 -12.48 -26.95 11.66
N HIS A 256 -11.29 -26.76 12.23
CA HIS A 256 -10.30 -25.80 11.75
C HIS A 256 -9.93 -26.08 10.29
N PHE A 257 -9.52 -27.31 10.00
CA PHE A 257 -9.10 -27.72 8.66
C PHE A 257 -10.18 -27.48 7.60
N LYS A 258 -11.43 -27.91 7.87
CA LYS A 258 -12.55 -27.71 6.94
C LYS A 258 -12.85 -26.22 6.70
N MET A 259 -12.82 -25.41 7.75
CA MET A 259 -13.05 -23.97 7.65
C MET A 259 -11.98 -23.30 6.79
N MET A 260 -10.70 -23.53 7.07
CA MET A 260 -9.58 -22.97 6.31
C MET A 260 -9.58 -23.44 4.85
N ARG A 261 -9.79 -24.75 4.62
CA ARG A 261 -9.90 -25.33 3.26
C ARG A 261 -11.06 -24.72 2.47
N SER A 262 -12.20 -24.45 3.11
CA SER A 262 -13.36 -23.82 2.44
C SER A 262 -13.09 -22.39 1.95
N LYS A 263 -12.18 -21.66 2.60
CA LYS A 263 -11.80 -20.27 2.25
C LYS A 263 -10.59 -20.19 1.31
N ALA A 264 -9.85 -21.30 1.14
CA ALA A 264 -8.61 -21.35 0.37
C ALA A 264 -8.74 -20.76 -1.04
N SER A 265 -9.78 -21.14 -1.80
CA SER A 265 -9.99 -20.67 -3.17
C SER A 265 -10.17 -19.15 -3.26
N GLN A 266 -10.85 -18.54 -2.28
CA GLN A 266 -11.06 -17.09 -2.24
C GLN A 266 -9.76 -16.35 -1.91
N ILE A 267 -9.00 -16.84 -0.94
CA ILE A 267 -7.70 -16.26 -0.57
C ILE A 267 -6.74 -16.33 -1.75
N GLN A 268 -6.63 -17.50 -2.39
CA GLN A 268 -5.80 -17.68 -3.59
C GLN A 268 -6.23 -16.74 -4.72
N LYS A 269 -7.53 -16.50 -4.91
CA LYS A 269 -8.03 -15.54 -5.91
C LYS A 269 -7.53 -14.13 -5.61
N HIS A 270 -7.59 -13.67 -4.37
CA HIS A 270 -7.09 -12.34 -4.00
C HIS A 270 -5.57 -12.23 -4.14
N CYS A 271 -4.81 -13.27 -3.77
CA CYS A 271 -3.37 -13.32 -4.04
C CYS A 271 -3.06 -13.21 -5.54
N LYS A 272 -3.83 -13.90 -6.40
CA LYS A 272 -3.68 -13.80 -7.87
C LYS A 272 -3.98 -12.40 -8.39
N CYS A 273 -5.01 -11.72 -7.85
CA CYS A 273 -5.31 -10.34 -8.18
C CYS A 273 -4.15 -9.39 -7.80
N PHE A 274 -3.52 -9.60 -6.64
CA PHE A 274 -2.33 -8.87 -6.23
C PHE A 274 -1.19 -9.06 -7.25
N PHE A 275 -0.85 -10.31 -7.59
CA PHE A 275 0.23 -10.56 -8.56
C PHE A 275 -0.06 -10.01 -9.96
N ALA A 276 -1.34 -9.93 -10.34
CA ALA A 276 -1.73 -9.39 -11.63
C ALA A 276 -1.46 -7.89 -11.79
N VAL A 277 -1.40 -7.13 -10.70
CA VAL A 277 -1.13 -5.68 -10.72
C VAL A 277 0.32 -5.33 -10.42
N THR A 278 1.09 -6.25 -9.84
CA THR A 278 2.50 -6.05 -9.45
C THR A 278 3.36 -5.53 -10.61
N PRO A 279 3.30 -6.10 -11.84
CA PRO A 279 4.14 -5.60 -12.94
C PRO A 279 3.84 -4.15 -13.34
N GLN A 280 2.56 -3.76 -13.36
CA GLN A 280 2.17 -2.39 -13.71
C GLN A 280 2.54 -1.41 -12.59
N PHE A 281 2.45 -1.86 -11.34
CA PHE A 281 2.92 -1.09 -10.18
C PHE A 281 4.43 -0.80 -10.27
N GLU A 282 5.24 -1.84 -10.52
CA GLU A 282 6.70 -1.73 -10.63
C GLU A 282 7.11 -0.85 -11.81
N THR A 283 6.54 -1.08 -13.00
CA THR A 283 6.87 -0.30 -14.20
C THR A 283 6.51 1.18 -14.07
N ASP A 284 5.40 1.51 -13.39
CA ASP A 284 5.05 2.90 -13.10
C ASP A 284 6.05 3.60 -12.19
N LEU A 285 6.53 2.93 -11.14
CA LEU A 285 7.50 3.50 -10.21
C LEU A 285 8.91 3.56 -10.82
N LEU A 286 9.31 2.56 -11.62
CA LEU A 286 10.56 2.57 -12.37
C LEU A 286 10.64 3.73 -13.36
N ALA A 287 9.53 4.06 -14.02
CA ALA A 287 9.46 5.23 -14.91
C ALA A 287 9.77 6.57 -14.20
N ILE A 288 9.60 6.63 -12.86
CA ILE A 288 9.96 7.79 -12.04
C ILE A 288 11.45 7.81 -11.70
N ARG A 289 12.10 6.64 -11.63
CA ARG A 289 13.55 6.52 -11.34
C ARG A 289 14.38 7.10 -12.47
N GLU A 290 14.09 6.73 -13.71
CA GLU A 290 14.87 7.11 -14.89
C GLU A 290 14.91 8.63 -15.14
N SER A 291 13.98 9.40 -14.56
CA SER A 291 13.88 10.84 -14.81
C SER A 291 14.82 11.71 -13.97
N VAL A 292 15.45 11.19 -12.90
CA VAL A 292 16.42 11.94 -12.07
C VAL A 292 17.42 10.98 -11.41
N GLU A 293 18.69 11.03 -11.80
CA GLU A 293 19.81 10.38 -11.09
C GLU A 293 20.08 11.11 -9.76
N ASP A 294 19.63 10.55 -8.64
CA ASP A 294 19.91 11.07 -7.29
C ASP A 294 20.79 10.08 -6.51
N LYS A 295 22.10 10.27 -6.59
CA LYS A 295 23.11 9.47 -5.86
C LYS A 295 22.88 9.45 -4.34
N SER A 296 22.25 10.47 -3.76
CA SER A 296 21.94 10.48 -2.32
C SER A 296 20.84 9.48 -1.97
N THR A 297 19.90 9.25 -2.87
CA THR A 297 18.84 8.26 -2.68
C THR A 297 19.40 6.84 -2.78
N ASP A 298 20.33 6.57 -3.70
CA ASP A 298 20.93 5.24 -3.85
C ASP A 298 21.74 4.83 -2.61
N VAL A 299 22.59 5.71 -2.06
CA VAL A 299 23.34 5.42 -0.81
C VAL A 299 22.40 5.16 0.36
N TRP A 300 21.34 5.95 0.51
CA TRP A 300 20.35 5.75 1.55
C TRP A 300 19.58 4.43 1.39
N LEU A 301 19.27 4.02 0.15
CA LEU A 301 18.64 2.74 -0.13
C LEU A 301 19.55 1.56 0.26
N GLU A 302 20.84 1.62 -0.09
CA GLU A 302 21.82 0.60 0.27
C GLU A 302 21.95 0.42 1.79
N GLU A 303 22.02 1.54 2.54
CA GLU A 303 22.07 1.50 4.00
C GLU A 303 20.83 0.83 4.60
N LYS A 304 19.63 1.15 4.10
CA LYS A 304 18.38 0.55 4.56
C LYS A 304 18.26 -0.92 4.18
N GLN A 305 18.67 -1.28 2.97
CA GLN A 305 18.67 -2.66 2.50
C GLN A 305 19.61 -3.51 3.36
N LYS A 306 20.80 -3.02 3.68
CA LYS A 306 21.76 -3.72 4.55
C LYS A 306 21.21 -3.93 5.96
N ALA A 307 20.64 -2.89 6.57
CA ALA A 307 20.02 -3.01 7.90
C ALA A 307 18.88 -4.03 7.91
N LEU A 308 18.08 -4.09 6.84
CA LEU A 308 17.01 -5.08 6.71
C LEU A 308 17.56 -6.50 6.49
N GLN A 309 18.62 -6.67 5.71
CA GLN A 309 19.28 -7.96 5.54
C GLN A 309 19.84 -8.50 6.86
N GLU A 310 20.38 -7.63 7.70
CA GLU A 310 20.82 -7.97 9.06
C GLU A 310 19.64 -8.43 9.91
N ASP A 311 18.53 -7.68 9.95
CA ASP A 311 17.30 -8.06 10.66
C ASP A 311 16.74 -9.42 10.15
N LEU A 312 16.70 -9.65 8.84
CA LEU A 312 16.24 -10.92 8.25
C LEU A 312 17.17 -12.10 8.58
N SER A 313 18.48 -11.86 8.58
CA SER A 313 19.48 -12.89 8.90
C SER A 313 19.40 -13.31 10.37
N VAL A 314 19.23 -12.36 11.29
CA VAL A 314 19.05 -12.64 12.73
C VAL A 314 17.80 -13.49 12.99
N ASN A 315 16.77 -13.34 12.17
CA ASN A 315 15.51 -14.09 12.29
C ASN A 315 15.49 -15.40 11.47
N ASN A 316 16.63 -15.87 10.93
CA ASN A 316 16.73 -17.08 10.10
C ASN A 316 15.80 -17.07 8.86
N LEU A 317 15.48 -15.90 8.32
CA LEU A 317 14.64 -15.75 7.12
C LEU A 317 15.48 -15.70 5.83
N ARG A 318 16.69 -16.29 5.85
CA ARG A 318 17.72 -16.12 4.82
C ARG A 318 17.30 -16.59 3.42
N GLU A 319 16.49 -17.64 3.32
CA GLU A 319 15.95 -18.15 2.05
C GLU A 319 15.01 -17.13 1.36
N LEU A 320 14.34 -16.28 2.14
CA LEU A 320 13.53 -15.17 1.61
C LEU A 320 14.42 -13.99 1.19
N THR A 321 15.58 -13.82 1.82
CA THR A 321 16.60 -12.81 1.50
C THR A 321 17.34 -13.11 0.19
N GLU A 322 17.51 -14.39 -0.19
CA GLU A 322 18.14 -14.74 -1.47
C GLU A 322 17.32 -14.27 -2.68
N ARG A 323 15.99 -14.12 -2.54
CA ARG A 323 15.13 -13.51 -3.56
C ARG A 323 15.27 -11.98 -3.64
N LEU A 324 15.68 -11.31 -2.56
CA LEU A 324 15.92 -9.86 -2.51
C LEU A 324 17.25 -9.43 -3.16
N CYS A 325 18.22 -10.35 -3.30
CA CYS A 325 19.54 -10.05 -3.87
C CYS A 325 19.65 -10.38 -5.38
N LEU A 326 18.62 -10.98 -5.98
CA LEU A 326 18.62 -11.45 -7.37
C LEU A 326 17.71 -10.65 -8.32
N GLN A 327 17.14 -9.53 -7.85
CA GLN A 327 16.41 -8.55 -8.68
C GLN A 327 17.13 -7.21 -8.66
#